data_AF-A0A7J3WYK4-F1
#
_entry.id   AF-A0A7J3WYK4-F1
#
_cell.length_a   1.000
_cell.length_b   1.000
_cell.length_c   1.000
_cell.angle_alpha   90.00
_cell.angle_beta   90.00
_cell.angle_gamma   90.00
#
_symmetry.space_group_name_H-M   'P 1'
#
loop_
_entity.id
_entity.type
_entity.pdbx_description
1 polymer ?
#
loop_
_entity_poly.entity_id
_entity_poly.type
_entity_poly.pdbx_seq_one_letter_code
_entity_poly.pdbx_strand_id
1 'polypeptide(L)'
;MEKLVEGQPGPTPSFTSTHLLELLLYLGREAPVGRKKLSSTLKIGEGVIRSMLSRLVNASIVNVTNEGCVLTSKGMKIYKQISSILIEVGELDIEIPWDQPHNYAVVLKKRSHLVKKGLEQRDAAIRAG
;
A
#
# COMPACT_ATOMS: atom_id res chain seq x y z
N MET A 1 7.89 -6.18 -2.49
CA MET A 1 7.25 -5.05 -3.21
C MET A 1 8.28 -4.25 -4.00
N GLU A 2 9.46 -3.93 -3.47
CA GLU A 2 10.51 -3.17 -4.20
C GLU A 2 10.86 -3.70 -5.59
N LYS A 3 11.04 -5.03 -5.74
CA LYS A 3 11.27 -5.64 -7.06
C LYS A 3 10.17 -5.37 -8.09
N LEU A 4 8.94 -5.08 -7.65
CA LEU A 4 7.83 -4.70 -8.52
C LEU A 4 7.89 -3.23 -8.90
N VAL A 5 8.71 -2.40 -8.27
CA VAL A 5 8.93 -0.98 -8.59
C VAL A 5 10.18 -0.81 -9.48
N GLU A 6 11.20 -1.63 -9.34
CA GLU A 6 12.48 -1.46 -10.07
C GLU A 6 12.51 -2.09 -11.48
N GLY A 7 11.56 -2.97 -11.80
CA GLY A 7 11.77 -4.02 -12.82
C GLY A 7 11.59 -3.69 -14.32
N GLN A 8 11.71 -2.45 -14.81
CA GLN A 8 11.63 -2.22 -16.28
C GLN A 8 12.62 -1.16 -16.81
N PRO A 9 13.24 -1.37 -17.99
CA PRO A 9 13.98 -0.33 -18.70
C PRO A 9 13.05 0.82 -19.07
N GLY A 10 13.40 2.04 -18.68
CA GLY A 10 12.60 3.24 -18.96
C GLY A 10 12.61 4.24 -17.81
N PRO A 11 11.76 5.29 -17.89
CA PRO A 11 11.64 6.28 -16.84
C PRO A 11 11.23 5.64 -15.50
N THR A 12 11.73 6.21 -14.42
CA THR A 12 11.37 5.79 -13.06
C THR A 12 9.85 5.80 -12.91
N PRO A 13 9.22 4.71 -12.43
CA PRO A 13 7.78 4.68 -12.25
C PRO A 13 7.31 5.76 -11.29
N SER A 14 6.15 6.34 -11.56
CA SER A 14 5.52 7.39 -10.76
C SER A 14 4.87 6.89 -9.48
N PHE A 15 5.17 5.66 -9.05
CA PHE A 15 4.63 5.08 -7.82
C PHE A 15 5.69 4.32 -7.05
N THR A 16 5.45 4.20 -5.74
CA THR A 16 6.33 3.57 -4.77
C THR A 16 5.81 2.19 -4.36
N SER A 17 6.60 1.47 -3.57
CA SER A 17 6.19 0.22 -2.95
C SER A 17 5.05 0.39 -1.95
N THR A 18 4.93 1.56 -1.32
CA THR A 18 3.81 1.90 -0.41
C THR A 18 2.49 2.02 -1.16
N HIS A 19 2.46 2.62 -2.36
CA HIS A 19 1.26 2.63 -3.20
C HIS A 19 0.82 1.21 -3.58
N LEU A 20 1.77 0.33 -3.94
CA LEU A 20 1.44 -1.07 -4.24
C LEU A 20 0.89 -1.81 -3.01
N LEU A 21 1.45 -1.52 -1.83
CA LEU A 21 0.99 -2.10 -0.57
C LEU A 21 -0.44 -1.64 -0.25
N GLU A 22 -0.71 -0.35 -0.37
CA GLU A 22 -2.03 0.24 -0.13
C GLU A 22 -3.08 -0.36 -1.06
N LEU A 23 -2.78 -0.45 -2.37
CA LEU A 23 -3.68 -1.08 -3.34
C LEU A 23 -3.94 -2.56 -2.98
N LEU A 24 -2.90 -3.31 -2.61
CA LEU A 24 -3.03 -4.71 -2.19
C LEU A 24 -3.93 -4.86 -0.95
N LEU A 25 -3.72 -4.02 0.08
CA LEU A 25 -4.52 -4.01 1.30
C LEU A 25 -5.97 -3.63 1.01
N TYR A 26 -6.20 -2.63 0.16
CA TYR A 26 -7.53 -2.20 -0.24
C TYR A 26 -8.28 -3.30 -1.01
N LEU A 27 -7.66 -3.92 -2.01
CA LEU A 27 -8.26 -5.05 -2.73
C LEU A 27 -8.50 -6.26 -1.82
N GLY A 28 -7.65 -6.50 -0.83
CA GLY A 28 -7.86 -7.58 0.14
C GLY A 28 -9.11 -7.39 1.02
N ARG A 29 -9.56 -6.15 1.20
CA ARG A 29 -10.75 -5.78 2.00
C ARG A 29 -12.01 -5.62 1.15
N GLU A 30 -11.88 -4.94 0.02
CA GLU A 30 -13.02 -4.36 -0.71
C GLU A 30 -13.28 -5.01 -2.08
N ALA A 31 -12.48 -6.00 -2.50
CA ALA A 31 -12.65 -6.62 -3.81
C ALA A 31 -14.02 -7.29 -3.98
N PRO A 32 -14.60 -7.28 -5.19
CA PRO A 32 -14.05 -6.71 -6.44
C PRO A 32 -14.15 -5.18 -6.53
N VAL A 33 -13.10 -4.53 -7.09
CA VAL A 33 -13.06 -3.05 -7.24
C VAL A 33 -12.71 -2.61 -8.65
N GLY A 34 -13.53 -1.73 -9.23
CA GLY A 34 -13.25 -1.09 -10.52
C GLY A 34 -12.07 -0.10 -10.50
N ARG A 35 -11.38 0.04 -11.64
CA ARG A 35 -10.18 0.91 -11.77
C ARG A 35 -10.42 2.38 -11.42
N LYS A 36 -11.57 2.95 -11.80
CA LYS A 36 -11.95 4.32 -11.45
C LYS A 36 -12.10 4.49 -9.94
N LYS A 37 -12.76 3.53 -9.27
CA LYS A 37 -12.91 3.53 -7.80
C LYS A 37 -11.56 3.38 -7.10
N LEU A 38 -10.63 2.58 -7.64
CA LEU A 38 -9.26 2.51 -7.12
C LEU A 38 -8.55 3.87 -7.21
N SER A 39 -8.64 4.55 -8.35
CA SER A 39 -8.03 5.87 -8.54
C SER A 39 -8.57 6.92 -7.58
N SER A 40 -9.91 7.01 -7.43
CA SER A 40 -10.52 7.97 -6.53
C SER A 40 -10.29 7.66 -5.05
N THR A 41 -10.32 6.38 -4.66
CA THR A 41 -10.17 5.98 -3.25
C THR A 41 -8.72 6.13 -2.78
N LEU A 42 -7.75 5.72 -3.60
CA LEU A 42 -6.33 5.82 -3.27
C LEU A 42 -5.76 7.22 -3.58
N LYS A 43 -6.56 8.12 -4.17
CA LYS A 43 -6.13 9.45 -4.65
C LYS A 43 -4.91 9.40 -5.59
N ILE A 44 -4.78 8.31 -6.35
CA ILE A 44 -3.68 8.08 -7.31
C ILE A 44 -4.24 8.20 -8.73
N GLY A 45 -3.56 8.95 -9.60
CA GLY A 45 -4.00 9.18 -10.98
C GLY A 45 -4.20 7.88 -11.79
N GLU A 46 -5.17 7.88 -12.71
CA GLU A 46 -5.60 6.68 -13.45
C GLU A 46 -4.46 5.98 -14.20
N GLY A 47 -3.54 6.73 -14.82
CA GLY A 47 -2.38 6.18 -15.53
C GLY A 47 -1.41 5.44 -14.60
N VAL A 48 -1.29 5.91 -13.36
CA VAL A 48 -0.47 5.28 -12.32
C VAL A 48 -1.15 4.02 -11.82
N ILE A 49 -2.46 4.05 -11.54
CA ILE A 49 -3.26 2.85 -11.22
C ILE A 49 -3.14 1.79 -12.31
N ARG A 50 -3.25 2.17 -13.59
CA ARG A 50 -3.06 1.24 -14.71
C ARG A 50 -1.69 0.59 -14.67
N SER A 51 -0.64 1.36 -14.41
CA SER A 51 0.73 0.86 -14.34
C SER A 51 0.91 -0.09 -13.14
N MET A 52 0.41 0.27 -11.96
CA MET A 52 0.44 -0.58 -10.76
C MET A 52 -0.28 -1.91 -10.98
N LEU A 53 -1.50 -1.87 -11.53
CA LEU A 53 -2.29 -3.07 -11.82
C LEU A 53 -1.57 -3.96 -12.84
N SER A 54 -1.00 -3.39 -13.90
CA SER A 54 -0.19 -4.13 -14.87
C SER A 54 0.94 -4.90 -14.20
N ARG A 55 1.69 -4.26 -13.28
CA ARG A 55 2.78 -4.92 -12.56
C ARG A 55 2.29 -6.03 -11.63
N LEU A 56 1.17 -5.82 -10.93
CA LEU A 56 0.59 -6.82 -10.05
C LEU A 56 -0.01 -8.01 -10.81
N VAL A 57 -0.60 -7.78 -11.99
CA VAL A 57 -1.08 -8.82 -12.89
C VAL A 57 0.09 -9.64 -13.43
N ASN A 58 1.16 -9.00 -13.92
CA ASN A 58 2.36 -9.68 -14.38
C ASN A 58 3.03 -10.52 -13.28
N ALA A 59 2.90 -10.10 -12.01
CA ALA A 59 3.36 -10.86 -10.86
C ALA A 59 2.38 -11.94 -10.36
N SER A 60 1.24 -12.12 -11.03
CA SER A 60 0.13 -13.01 -10.66
C SER A 60 -0.43 -12.74 -9.26
N ILE A 61 -0.43 -11.48 -8.81
CA ILE A 61 -0.94 -11.04 -7.51
C ILE A 61 -2.40 -10.58 -7.63
N VAL A 62 -2.74 -9.93 -8.74
CA VAL A 62 -4.08 -9.40 -9.04
C VAL A 62 -4.60 -10.01 -10.34
N ASN A 63 -5.90 -10.28 -10.40
CA ASN A 63 -6.62 -10.56 -11.64
C ASN A 63 -7.62 -9.44 -11.92
N VAL A 64 -7.83 -9.13 -13.20
CA VAL A 64 -8.88 -8.21 -13.64
C VAL A 64 -10.03 -9.04 -14.21
N THR A 65 -11.22 -8.83 -13.68
CA THR A 65 -12.47 -9.49 -14.09
C THR A 65 -13.44 -8.45 -14.63
N ASN A 66 -14.59 -8.89 -15.15
CA ASN A 66 -15.67 -7.99 -15.58
C ASN A 66 -16.25 -7.16 -14.41
N GLU A 67 -16.20 -7.71 -13.19
CA GLU A 67 -16.71 -7.04 -11.98
C GLU A 67 -15.68 -6.10 -11.35
N GLY A 68 -14.40 -6.25 -11.69
CA GLY A 68 -13.31 -5.42 -11.19
C GLY A 68 -12.02 -6.19 -10.94
N CYS A 69 -11.10 -5.53 -10.24
CA CYS A 69 -9.81 -6.09 -9.83
C CYS A 69 -10.00 -6.89 -8.55
N VAL A 70 -9.39 -8.08 -8.49
CA VAL A 70 -9.44 -9.00 -7.36
C VAL A 70 -8.05 -9.57 -7.07
N LEU A 71 -7.78 -9.99 -5.83
CA LEU A 71 -6.55 -10.71 -5.52
C LEU A 71 -6.64 -12.15 -6.05
N THR A 72 -5.52 -12.65 -6.60
CA THR A 72 -5.39 -14.09 -6.88
C THR A 72 -5.22 -14.87 -5.57
N SER A 73 -5.22 -16.21 -5.63
CA SER A 73 -4.85 -17.03 -4.47
C SER A 73 -3.46 -16.70 -3.92
N LYS A 74 -2.51 -16.31 -4.80
CA LYS A 74 -1.18 -15.84 -4.40
C LYS A 74 -1.28 -14.47 -3.72
N GLY A 75 -2.01 -13.53 -4.31
CA GLY A 75 -2.23 -12.20 -3.73
C GLY A 75 -2.91 -12.26 -2.36
N MET A 76 -3.93 -13.11 -2.20
CA MET A 76 -4.64 -13.31 -0.95
C MET A 76 -3.74 -13.88 0.16
N LYS A 77 -2.80 -14.78 -0.18
CA LYS A 77 -1.79 -15.26 0.78
C LYS A 77 -0.89 -14.11 1.25
N ILE A 78 -0.42 -13.27 0.34
CA ILE A 78 0.42 -12.10 0.67
C ILE A 78 -0.36 -11.13 1.55
N TYR A 79 -1.60 -10.81 1.18
CA TYR A 79 -2.50 -9.97 1.96
C TYR A 79 -2.65 -10.49 3.40
N LYS A 80 -2.99 -11.78 3.57
CA LYS A 80 -3.15 -12.39 4.90
C LYS A 80 -1.87 -12.35 5.74
N GLN A 81 -0.71 -12.56 5.12
CA GLN A 81 0.58 -12.45 5.83
C GLN A 81 0.80 -11.02 6.34
N ILE A 82 0.54 -10.02 5.51
CA ILE A 82 0.71 -8.61 5.87
C ILE A 82 -0.31 -8.20 6.94
N SER A 83 -1.60 -8.48 6.73
CA SER A 83 -2.66 -8.10 7.67
C SER A 83 -2.58 -8.81 9.02
N SER A 84 -1.91 -9.97 9.08
CA SER A 84 -1.62 -10.63 10.37
C SER A 84 -0.59 -9.86 11.22
N ILE A 85 0.26 -9.04 10.59
CA ILE A 85 1.34 -8.30 11.23
C ILE A 85 0.95 -6.83 11.41
N LEU A 86 0.36 -6.23 10.37
CA LEU A 86 0.00 -4.83 10.30
C LEU A 86 -1.47 -4.65 10.68
N ILE A 87 -1.70 -3.98 11.81
CA ILE A 87 -3.03 -3.60 12.26
C ILE A 87 -3.17 -2.09 12.10
N GLU A 88 -4.12 -1.66 11.25
CA GLU A 88 -4.59 -0.28 11.28
C GLU A 88 -5.34 -0.03 12.58
N VAL A 89 -4.91 0.95 13.34
CA VAL A 89 -5.66 1.48 14.48
C VAL A 89 -6.61 2.58 14.00
N GLY A 90 -6.21 3.31 12.96
CA GLY A 90 -7.04 4.34 12.34
C GLY A 90 -6.54 5.75 12.64
N GLU A 91 -7.41 6.70 12.32
CA GLU A 91 -7.22 8.11 12.68
C GLU A 91 -7.26 8.27 14.20
N LEU A 92 -6.36 9.07 14.73
CA LEU A 92 -6.27 9.39 16.14
C LEU A 92 -6.53 10.88 16.33
N ASP A 93 -7.42 11.19 17.27
CA ASP A 93 -7.60 12.55 17.76
C ASP A 93 -6.69 12.74 18.98
N ILE A 94 -5.43 13.08 18.70
CA ILE A 94 -4.40 13.33 19.72
C ILE A 94 -3.67 14.63 19.41
N GLU A 95 -3.43 15.45 20.44
CA GLU A 95 -2.54 16.59 20.33
C GLU A 95 -1.10 16.10 20.27
N ILE A 96 -0.39 16.45 19.20
CA ILE A 96 1.03 16.17 19.05
C ILE A 96 1.79 17.45 18.70
N PRO A 97 3.09 17.54 19.01
CA PRO A 97 3.86 18.79 18.91
C PRO A 97 4.07 19.33 17.49
N TRP A 98 3.54 18.66 16.48
CA TRP A 98 3.71 18.97 15.06
C TRP A 98 2.37 19.34 14.44
N ASP A 99 2.39 20.36 13.58
CA ASP A 99 1.22 20.93 12.91
C ASP A 99 0.80 20.07 11.70
N GLN A 100 0.23 18.91 12.00
CA GLN A 100 -0.33 17.98 11.00
C GLN A 100 -1.84 17.85 11.25
N PRO A 101 -2.68 18.01 10.22
CA PRO A 101 -4.14 18.08 10.38
C PRO A 101 -4.78 16.73 10.74
N HIS A 102 -4.09 15.62 10.51
CA HIS A 102 -4.60 14.28 10.75
C HIS A 102 -3.50 13.39 11.30
N ASN A 103 -3.82 12.63 12.35
CA ASN A 103 -2.90 11.68 12.96
C ASN A 103 -3.40 10.27 12.71
N TYR A 104 -2.50 9.36 12.37
CA TYR A 104 -2.87 7.99 12.03
C TYR A 104 -1.96 7.00 12.72
N ALA A 105 -2.53 5.92 13.25
CA ALA A 105 -1.77 4.88 13.93
C ALA A 105 -1.89 3.52 13.26
N VAL A 106 -0.74 2.84 13.20
CA VAL A 106 -0.60 1.46 12.73
C VAL A 106 0.28 0.71 13.73
N VAL A 107 -0.14 -0.50 14.09
CA VAL A 107 0.61 -1.39 14.98
C VAL A 107 1.24 -2.52 14.17
N LEU A 108 2.55 -2.72 14.34
CA LEU A 108 3.28 -3.84 13.77
C LEU A 108 3.55 -4.92 14.84
N LYS A 109 2.78 -6.01 14.80
CA LYS A 109 2.90 -7.13 15.75
C LYS A 109 4.26 -7.81 15.68
N LYS A 110 4.91 -7.99 16.84
CA LYS A 110 6.16 -8.75 17.01
C LYS A 110 7.34 -8.22 16.16
N ARG A 111 7.37 -6.93 15.83
CA ARG A 111 8.44 -6.31 15.00
C ARG A 111 9.33 -5.30 15.74
N SER A 112 9.15 -5.12 17.04
CA SER A 112 9.95 -4.17 17.84
C SER A 112 11.46 -4.43 17.75
N HIS A 113 11.89 -5.69 17.64
CA HIS A 113 13.31 -6.05 17.48
C HIS A 113 13.97 -5.54 16.19
N LEU A 114 13.18 -5.08 15.20
CA LEU A 114 13.70 -4.45 13.98
C LEU A 114 13.93 -2.94 14.15
N VAL A 115 13.42 -2.36 15.24
CA VAL A 115 13.55 -0.94 15.55
C VAL A 115 14.76 -0.75 16.46
N LYS A 116 15.70 0.12 16.04
CA LYS A 116 16.86 0.48 16.84
C LYS A 116 16.56 1.69 17.72
N LYS A 117 16.48 2.88 17.11
CA LYS A 117 16.25 4.13 17.83
C LYS A 117 14.87 4.73 17.57
N GLY A 118 14.16 4.29 16.54
CA GLY A 118 12.86 4.85 16.14
C GLY A 118 12.99 6.16 15.35
N LEU A 119 14.14 6.84 15.46
CA LEU A 119 14.46 8.04 14.68
C LEU A 119 14.49 7.74 13.19
N GLU A 120 14.97 6.56 12.80
CA GLU A 120 15.02 6.17 11.39
C GLU A 120 13.62 6.09 10.77
N GLN A 121 12.64 5.60 11.54
CA GLN A 121 11.24 5.54 11.11
C GLN A 121 10.60 6.92 11.07
N ARG A 122 10.88 7.78 12.07
CA ARG A 122 10.42 9.17 12.10
C ARG A 122 10.93 9.94 10.88
N ASP A 123 12.23 9.88 10.60
CA ASP A 123 12.85 10.62 9.50
C ASP A 123 12.41 10.06 8.14
N ALA A 124 12.04 8.78 8.06
CA ALA A 124 11.39 8.22 6.87
C ALA A 124 9.96 8.74 6.69
N ALA A 125 9.18 8.85 7.78
CA ALA A 125 7.82 9.40 7.74
C ALA A 125 7.83 10.87 7.32
N ILE A 126 8.68 11.71 7.93
CA ILE A 126 8.81 13.14 7.58
C ILE A 126 9.18 13.34 6.10
N ARG A 127 10.05 12.48 5.54
CA ARG A 127 10.42 12.56 4.12
C ARG A 127 9.30 12.10 3.18
N ALA A 128 8.38 11.27 3.64
CA ALA A 128 7.25 10.80 2.85
C ALA A 128 6.16 11.88 2.69
N GLY A 129 6.17 12.90 3.56
CA GLY A 129 5.18 13.97 3.63
C GLY A 129 4.07 13.62 4.60
#